data_AF-A0A833E2I1-F1
#
_entry.id   AF-A0A833E2I1-F1
#
_cell.length_a   1.000
_cell.length_b   1.000
_cell.length_c   1.000
_cell.angle_alpha   90.00
_cell.angle_beta   90.00
_cell.angle_gamma   90.00
#
_symmetry.space_group_name_H-M   'P 1'
#
loop_
_entity.id
_entity.type
_entity.pdbx_description
1 polymer ?
#
loop_
_entity_poly.entity_id
_entity_poly.type
_entity_poly.pdbx_seq_one_letter_code
_entity_poly.pdbx_strand_id
1 'polypeptide(L)'
;MLLIWDLNCWLFALNTSFSKNLYVLYLGGSVNLRVRLVLVGVEGEINLGLAIRTAKNFGVEEVFLVSPKVRIDDEEVIRFSSHARDLLGRVSIVDSLNEALENVEVSACTSARISDRDVLRIPLSPRRFAEIAKLYSRVAVVFGRESTGLT
;
A
#
# COMPACT_ATOMS: atom_id res chain seq x y z
N MET A 1 7.58 15.52 13.05
CA MET A 1 8.20 14.26 13.47
C MET A 1 7.13 13.34 14.04
N LEU A 2 6.38 12.70 13.15
CA LEU A 2 5.52 11.54 13.44
C LEU A 2 5.87 10.56 12.32
N LEU A 3 6.49 9.44 12.71
CA LEU A 3 7.03 8.42 11.83
C LEU A 3 5.90 7.78 11.02
N ILE A 4 5.85 8.07 9.72
CA ILE A 4 4.90 7.46 8.76
C ILE A 4 5.25 5.98 8.47
N TRP A 5 6.28 5.44 9.13
CA TRP A 5 6.76 4.06 8.97
C TRP A 5 6.61 3.20 10.22
N ASP A 6 5.67 3.55 11.10
CA ASP A 6 5.34 2.68 12.23
C ASP A 6 4.65 1.41 11.68
N LEU A 7 5.39 0.29 11.68
CA LEU A 7 4.89 -1.06 11.33
C LEU A 7 3.57 -1.39 12.05
N ASN A 8 3.26 -0.69 13.15
CA ASN A 8 2.01 -0.81 13.90
C ASN A 8 0.75 -0.36 13.13
N CYS A 9 0.84 0.56 12.16
CA CYS A 9 -0.33 0.93 11.34
C CYS A 9 -0.74 -0.19 10.36
N TRP A 10 0.20 -1.05 9.97
CA TRP A 10 -0.03 -2.15 9.03
C TRP A 10 -0.40 -3.47 9.71
N LEU A 11 0.16 -3.74 10.90
CA LEU A 11 -0.21 -4.92 11.71
C LEU A 11 -1.68 -4.88 12.19
N PHE A 12 -2.35 -3.71 12.14
CA PHE A 12 -3.71 -3.56 12.63
C PHE A 12 -4.82 -3.63 11.58
N ALA A 13 -4.49 -3.56 10.28
CA ALA A 13 -5.50 -3.57 9.22
C ALA A 13 -6.11 -4.96 8.95
N LEU A 14 -5.52 -6.05 9.49
CA LEU A 14 -6.00 -7.43 9.30
C LEU A 14 -5.80 -8.32 10.54
N ASN A 15 -5.79 -7.77 11.76
CA ASN A 15 -5.37 -8.51 12.96
C ASN A 15 -6.01 -9.90 13.11
N THR A 16 -5.20 -10.94 12.91
CA THR A 16 -5.25 -12.17 13.71
C THR A 16 -3.86 -12.43 14.26
N SER A 17 -3.67 -12.04 15.51
CA SER A 17 -2.76 -12.55 16.55
C SER A 17 -1.45 -13.20 16.10
N PHE A 18 -0.35 -12.55 16.46
CA PHE A 18 0.96 -13.19 16.63
C PHE A 18 0.88 -14.24 17.75
N SER A 19 0.79 -15.51 17.34
CA SER A 19 1.16 -16.69 18.13
C SER A 19 1.51 -17.79 17.12
N LYS A 20 2.56 -18.55 17.42
CA LYS A 20 3.09 -19.61 16.57
C LYS A 20 1.98 -20.56 16.07
N ASN A 21 2.03 -20.88 14.78
CA ASN A 21 1.25 -21.89 14.05
C ASN A 21 -0.28 -21.76 14.14
N LEU A 22 -0.88 -21.04 13.18
CA LEU A 22 -2.31 -21.13 12.89
C LEU A 22 -2.52 -21.21 11.37
N TYR A 23 -3.00 -22.36 10.89
CA TYR A 23 -3.44 -22.53 9.51
C TYR A 23 -4.93 -22.24 9.45
N VAL A 24 -5.33 -21.21 8.71
CA VAL A 24 -6.73 -20.95 8.38
C VAL A 24 -7.05 -21.64 7.06
N LEU A 25 -7.81 -22.74 7.10
CA LEU A 25 -8.38 -23.37 5.92
C LEU A 25 -9.62 -22.57 5.50
N TYR A 26 -9.47 -21.70 4.50
CA TYR A 26 -10.62 -21.05 3.86
C TYR A 26 -11.38 -22.08 3.03
N LEU A 27 -12.52 -22.54 3.54
CA LEU A 27 -13.50 -23.29 2.77
C LEU A 27 -14.29 -22.32 1.87
N GLY A 28 -13.84 -22.18 0.63
CA GLY A 28 -14.69 -21.91 -0.53
C GLY A 28 -15.50 -20.61 -0.52
N GLY A 29 -14.84 -19.52 -0.92
CA GLY A 29 -15.48 -18.31 -1.42
C GLY A 29 -14.40 -17.43 -2.02
N SER A 30 -14.20 -17.48 -3.34
CA SER A 30 -13.23 -16.63 -4.03
C SER A 30 -13.72 -15.17 -3.97
N VAL A 31 -13.33 -14.45 -2.92
CA VAL A 31 -13.38 -12.99 -2.94
C VAL A 31 -12.27 -12.58 -3.90
N ASN A 32 -12.63 -12.17 -5.12
CA ASN A 32 -11.67 -11.69 -6.12
C ASN A 32 -11.25 -10.25 -5.78
N LEU A 33 -10.77 -10.05 -4.55
CA LEU A 33 -10.26 -8.78 -4.06
C LEU A 33 -8.82 -8.62 -4.53
N ARG A 34 -8.60 -7.70 -5.47
CA ARG A 34 -7.28 -7.26 -5.91
C ARG A 34 -6.95 -5.95 -5.22
N VAL A 35 -5.85 -5.97 -4.49
CA VAL A 35 -5.30 -4.79 -3.82
C VAL A 35 -4.14 -4.27 -4.65
N ARG A 36 -4.15 -2.96 -4.91
CA ARG A 36 -3.08 -2.21 -5.56
C ARG A 36 -2.41 -1.27 -4.55
N LEU A 37 -1.09 -1.36 -4.44
CA LEU A 37 -0.29 -0.38 -3.72
C LEU A 37 0.15 0.73 -4.67
N VAL A 38 -0.14 1.98 -4.33
CA VAL A 38 0.29 3.15 -5.10
C VAL A 38 1.19 4.03 -4.25
N LEU A 39 2.43 4.25 -4.68
CA LEU A 39 3.39 5.13 -4.01
C LEU A 39 3.62 6.37 -4.87
N VAL A 40 3.20 7.53 -4.38
CA VAL A 40 3.30 8.80 -5.10
C VAL A 40 4.57 9.54 -4.69
N GLY A 41 5.50 9.66 -5.63
CA GLY A 41 6.70 10.47 -5.50
C GLY A 41 7.64 10.02 -4.40
N VAL A 42 7.71 8.71 -4.11
CA VAL A 42 8.59 8.13 -3.07
C VAL A 42 10.03 8.65 -3.20
N GLU A 43 10.58 9.10 -2.07
CA GLU A 43 11.84 9.85 -2.01
C GLU A 43 13.00 9.05 -1.40
N GLY A 44 12.71 8.03 -0.60
CA GLY A 44 13.73 7.17 0.02
C GLY A 44 13.85 5.79 -0.59
N GLU A 45 15.07 5.35 -0.91
CA GLU A 45 15.39 4.02 -1.42
C GLU A 45 14.99 2.93 -0.42
N ILE A 46 15.34 3.15 0.85
CA ILE A 46 14.99 2.27 1.97
C ILE A 46 13.46 2.16 2.09
N ASN A 47 12.75 3.27 1.97
CA ASN A 47 11.29 3.32 2.09
C ASN A 47 10.62 2.55 0.95
N LEU A 48 11.09 2.75 -0.28
CA LEU A 48 10.62 1.97 -1.43
C LEU A 48 10.87 0.47 -1.20
N GLY A 49 12.08 0.09 -0.77
CA GLY A 49 12.39 -1.31 -0.50
C GLY A 49 11.51 -1.95 0.58
N LEU A 50 11.27 -1.23 1.68
CA LEU A 50 10.37 -1.69 2.76
C LEU A 50 8.91 -1.79 2.31
N ALA A 51 8.44 -0.85 1.48
CA ALA A 51 7.09 -0.89 0.93
C ALA A 51 6.88 -2.11 0.02
N ILE A 52 7.84 -2.40 -0.86
CA ILE A 52 7.80 -3.58 -1.75
C ILE A 52 7.84 -4.88 -0.95
N ARG A 53 8.72 -4.97 0.06
CA ARG A 53 8.77 -6.13 0.97
C ARG A 53 7.44 -6.33 1.68
N THR A 54 6.82 -5.25 2.13
CA THR A 54 5.51 -5.28 2.81
C THR A 54 4.42 -5.76 1.87
N ALA A 55 4.36 -5.23 0.65
CA ALA A 55 3.42 -5.67 -0.37
C ALA A 55 3.52 -7.19 -0.59
N LYS A 56 4.74 -7.71 -0.77
CA LYS A 56 4.98 -9.15 -0.93
C LYS A 56 4.50 -9.98 0.27
N ASN A 57 4.81 -9.55 1.50
CA ASN A 57 4.42 -10.27 2.71
C ASN A 57 2.90 -10.41 2.87
N PHE A 58 2.14 -9.43 2.39
CA PHE A 58 0.68 -9.42 2.47
C PHE A 58 -0.01 -9.89 1.18
N GLY A 59 0.74 -10.43 0.21
CA GLY A 59 0.18 -10.95 -1.04
C GLY A 59 -0.32 -9.89 -2.01
N VAL A 60 0.14 -8.64 -1.87
CA VAL A 60 -0.13 -7.56 -2.83
C VAL A 60 0.81 -7.71 -4.01
N GLU A 61 0.25 -8.00 -5.18
CA GLU A 61 1.02 -8.22 -6.42
C GLU A 61 1.01 -7.03 -7.38
N GLU A 62 0.04 -6.11 -7.24
CA GLU A 62 -0.04 -4.90 -8.05
C GLU A 62 0.59 -3.72 -7.29
N VAL A 63 1.77 -3.28 -7.73
CA VAL A 63 2.45 -2.10 -7.18
C VAL A 63 2.72 -1.08 -8.27
N PHE A 64 2.30 0.16 -8.02
CA PHE A 64 2.47 1.30 -8.90
C PHE A 64 3.30 2.38 -8.22
N LEU A 65 4.31 2.89 -8.93
CA LEU A 65 5.09 4.05 -8.53
C LEU A 65 4.69 5.22 -9.43
N VAL A 66 4.17 6.29 -8.83
CA VAL A 66 3.82 7.51 -9.56
C VAL A 66 4.98 8.48 -9.44
N SER A 67 5.67 8.77 -10.54
CA SER A 67 6.80 9.72 -10.57
C SER A 67 7.83 9.54 -9.42
N PRO A 68 8.36 8.33 -9.17
CA PRO A 68 9.30 8.08 -8.07
C PRO A 68 10.53 8.98 -8.19
N LYS A 69 11.11 9.40 -7.05
CA LYS A 69 12.35 10.20 -7.02
C LYS A 69 13.59 9.34 -6.87
N VAL A 70 13.41 8.07 -6.54
CA VAL A 70 14.46 7.06 -6.45
C VAL A 70 14.34 6.06 -7.59
N ARG A 71 15.45 5.41 -7.90
CA ARG A 71 15.47 4.35 -8.92
C ARG A 71 15.09 3.02 -8.31
N ILE A 72 14.27 2.25 -9.02
CA ILE A 72 13.84 0.91 -8.57
C ILE A 72 14.97 -0.12 -8.56
N ASP A 73 15.98 0.07 -9.43
CA ASP A 73 17.14 -0.80 -9.57
C ASP A 73 18.30 -0.40 -8.63
N ASP A 74 18.07 0.54 -7.73
CA ASP A 74 19.06 0.95 -6.72
C ASP A 74 19.40 -0.21 -5.76
N GLU A 75 20.68 -0.33 -5.40
CA GLU A 75 21.16 -1.39 -4.52
C GLU A 75 20.48 -1.37 -3.14
N GLU A 76 20.16 -0.20 -2.59
CA GLU A 76 19.45 -0.07 -1.32
C GLU A 76 18.00 -0.56 -1.45
N VAL A 77 17.31 -0.19 -2.53
CA VAL A 77 15.94 -0.69 -2.80
C VAL A 77 15.94 -2.22 -2.86
N ILE A 78 16.88 -2.81 -3.61
CA ILE A 78 17.00 -4.27 -3.76
C ILE A 78 17.33 -4.91 -2.42
N ARG A 79 18.24 -4.32 -1.64
CA ARG A 79 18.64 -4.83 -0.32
C ARG A 79 17.46 -4.85 0.65
N PHE A 80 16.71 -3.76 0.76
CA PHE A 80 15.60 -3.64 1.70
C PHE A 80 14.33 -4.37 1.24
N SER A 81 14.18 -4.61 -0.07
CA SER A 81 13.12 -5.47 -0.63
C SER A 81 13.28 -6.95 -0.27
N SER A 82 14.48 -7.38 0.14
CA SER A 82 14.76 -8.75 0.58
C SER A 82 14.31 -9.81 -0.45
N HIS A 83 13.37 -10.68 -0.10
CA HIS A 83 12.86 -11.76 -0.95
C HIS A 83 11.81 -11.30 -1.98
N ALA A 84 11.46 -10.01 -2.02
CA ALA A 84 10.45 -9.46 -2.93
C ALA A 84 11.03 -9.04 -4.30
N ARG A 85 12.17 -9.61 -4.72
CA ARG A 85 12.81 -9.29 -6.01
C ARG A 85 11.93 -9.60 -7.21
N ASP A 86 11.12 -10.65 -7.11
CA ASP A 86 10.15 -11.02 -8.15
C ASP A 86 9.02 -9.98 -8.28
N LEU A 87 8.69 -9.27 -7.19
CA LEU A 87 7.73 -8.19 -7.21
C LEU A 87 8.32 -6.91 -7.80
N LEU A 88 9.60 -6.60 -7.50
CA LEU A 88 10.32 -5.46 -8.11
C LEU A 88 10.24 -5.49 -9.64
N GLY A 89 10.45 -6.66 -10.24
CA GLY A 89 10.36 -6.84 -11.70
C GLY A 89 8.95 -6.70 -12.29
N ARG A 90 7.92 -6.59 -11.45
CA ARG A 90 6.50 -6.44 -11.83
C ARG A 90 5.93 -5.07 -11.47
N VAL A 91 6.72 -4.20 -10.85
CA VAL A 91 6.28 -2.84 -10.47
C VAL A 91 6.02 -2.02 -11.74
N SER A 92 4.88 -1.34 -11.77
CA SER A 92 4.54 -0.39 -12.82
C SER A 92 4.99 1.01 -12.42
N ILE A 93 5.69 1.71 -13.32
CA ILE A 93 6.07 3.12 -13.12
C ILE A 93 5.23 3.95 -14.08
N VAL A 94 4.51 4.93 -13.53
CA VAL A 94 3.56 5.77 -14.26
C VAL A 94 3.79 7.25 -13.91
N ASP A 95 3.30 8.14 -14.76
CA ASP A 95 3.56 9.58 -14.58
C ASP A 95 2.51 10.26 -13.70
N SER A 96 1.29 9.71 -13.62
CA SER A 96 0.18 10.35 -12.90
C SER A 96 -0.57 9.41 -11.94
N LEU A 97 -1.18 10.00 -10.91
CA LEU A 97 -2.04 9.26 -9.99
C LEU A 97 -3.30 8.72 -10.68
N ASN A 98 -3.83 9.44 -11.69
CA ASN A 98 -4.99 9.00 -12.45
C ASN A 98 -4.69 7.67 -13.17
N GLU A 99 -3.54 7.58 -13.82
CA GLU A 99 -3.09 6.35 -14.50
C GLU A 99 -2.92 5.20 -13.50
N ALA A 100 -2.31 5.45 -12.34
CA ALA A 100 -2.17 4.43 -11.29
C ALA A 100 -3.53 3.92 -10.75
N LEU A 101 -4.57 4.75 -10.80
CA LEU A 101 -5.90 4.45 -10.30
C LEU A 101 -6.86 3.96 -11.40
N GLU A 102 -6.41 3.77 -12.63
CA GLU A 102 -7.24 3.21 -13.67
C GLU A 102 -7.76 1.82 -13.27
N ASN A 103 -9.07 1.61 -13.50
CA ASN A 103 -9.81 0.42 -13.12
C ASN A 103 -9.89 0.15 -11.60
N VAL A 104 -9.52 1.10 -10.74
CA VAL A 104 -9.75 1.00 -9.29
C VAL A 104 -11.18 1.44 -8.97
N GLU A 105 -11.90 0.65 -8.19
CA GLU A 105 -13.30 0.95 -7.82
C GLU A 105 -13.38 1.79 -6.53
N VAL A 106 -12.43 1.59 -5.61
CA VAL A 106 -12.29 2.40 -4.40
C VAL A 106 -10.84 2.53 -3.99
N SER A 107 -10.45 3.72 -3.52
CA SER A 107 -9.09 3.99 -3.03
C SER A 107 -9.10 4.60 -1.64
N ALA A 108 -8.18 4.17 -0.78
CA ALA A 108 -7.82 4.90 0.43
C ALA A 108 -6.55 5.71 0.19
N CYS A 109 -6.57 6.97 0.61
CA CYS A 109 -5.40 7.84 0.59
C CYS A 109 -4.93 8.09 2.02
N THR A 110 -3.64 7.90 2.31
CA THR A 110 -3.09 8.17 3.64
C THR A 110 -2.70 9.64 3.78
N SER A 111 -3.08 10.28 4.89
CA SER A 111 -2.72 11.66 5.21
C SER A 111 -2.32 11.77 6.68
N ALA A 112 -1.28 12.55 6.96
CA ALA A 112 -0.89 12.92 8.32
C ALA A 112 -1.84 13.97 8.95
N ARG A 113 -2.65 14.64 8.12
CA ARG A 113 -3.61 15.66 8.56
C ARG A 113 -5.02 15.21 8.20
N ILE A 114 -5.88 15.16 9.22
CA ILE A 114 -7.31 14.93 9.05
C ILE A 114 -7.96 16.30 8.82
N SER A 115 -8.57 16.48 7.66
CA SER A 115 -9.46 17.62 7.41
C SER A 115 -10.89 17.12 7.61
N ASP A 116 -11.59 17.73 8.56
CA ASP A 116 -13.01 17.53 8.83
C ASP A 116 -13.91 18.34 7.88
N ARG A 117 -13.31 19.17 7.03
CA ARG A 117 -14.00 20.12 6.14
C ARG A 117 -14.15 19.64 4.69
N ASP A 118 -13.48 18.56 4.31
CA ASP A 118 -13.60 17.98 2.97
C ASP A 118 -14.74 16.96 2.93
N VAL A 119 -15.90 17.35 2.41
CA VAL A 119 -17.07 16.45 2.24
C VAL A 119 -16.74 15.23 1.36
N LEU A 120 -15.72 15.36 0.50
CA LEU A 120 -15.24 14.31 -0.40
C LEU A 120 -14.19 13.37 0.24
N ARG A 121 -13.66 13.70 1.42
CA ARG A 121 -12.65 12.89 2.12
C ARG A 121 -13.15 12.52 3.51
N ILE A 122 -13.76 11.34 3.62
CA ILE A 122 -14.23 10.82 4.90
C ILE A 122 -13.03 10.17 5.61
N PRO A 123 -12.59 10.69 6.77
CA PRO A 123 -11.53 10.04 7.53
C PRO A 123 -12.04 8.69 8.05
N LEU A 124 -11.38 7.61 7.63
CA LEU A 124 -11.69 6.24 8.03
C LEU A 124 -10.48 5.63 8.73
N SER A 125 -10.74 4.84 9.78
CA SER A 125 -9.70 3.98 10.32
C SER A 125 -9.37 2.85 9.34
N PRO A 126 -8.13 2.33 9.31
CA PRO A 126 -7.75 1.23 8.43
C PRO A 126 -8.70 0.02 8.55
N ARG A 127 -9.13 -0.30 9.78
CA ARG A 127 -10.09 -1.39 10.03
C ARG A 127 -11.44 -1.14 9.38
N ARG A 128 -11.99 0.08 9.46
CA ARG A 128 -13.26 0.41 8.80
C ARG A 128 -13.13 0.38 7.28
N PHE A 129 -12.01 0.90 6.75
CA PHE A 129 -11.74 0.82 5.33
C PHE A 129 -11.66 -0.63 4.84
N ALA A 130 -10.99 -1.52 5.59
CA ALA A 130 -10.90 -2.93 5.24
C ALA A 130 -12.28 -3.62 5.15
N GLU A 131 -13.23 -3.26 6.02
CA GLU A 131 -14.61 -3.77 5.91
C GLU A 131 -15.33 -3.26 4.65
N ILE A 132 -15.15 -1.98 4.31
CA ILE A 132 -15.73 -1.38 3.10
C ILE A 132 -15.08 -1.97 1.83
N ALA A 133 -13.77 -2.17 1.86
CA ALA A 133 -12.99 -2.69 0.74
C ALA A 133 -13.46 -4.07 0.27
N LYS A 134 -14.04 -4.90 1.17
CA LYS A 134 -14.63 -6.20 0.83
C LYS A 134 -15.82 -6.12 -0.13
N LEU A 135 -16.44 -4.94 -0.27
CA LEU A 135 -17.55 -4.71 -1.19
C LEU A 135 -17.11 -4.49 -2.65
N TYR A 136 -15.80 -4.39 -2.88
CA TYR A 136 -15.20 -4.08 -4.18
C TYR A 136 -14.22 -5.18 -4.59
N SER A 137 -14.03 -5.33 -5.90
CA SER A 137 -13.07 -6.29 -6.47
C SER A 137 -11.70 -5.66 -6.73
N ARG A 138 -11.64 -4.35 -6.99
CA ARG A 138 -10.37 -3.63 -7.26
C ARG A 138 -10.22 -2.44 -6.33
N VAL A 139 -9.30 -2.56 -5.39
CA VAL A 139 -9.07 -1.58 -4.31
C VAL A 139 -7.65 -1.06 -4.39
N ALA A 140 -7.45 0.24 -4.20
CA ALA A 140 -6.12 0.83 -4.06
C ALA A 140 -5.85 1.41 -2.68
N VAL A 141 -4.60 1.35 -2.25
CA VAL A 141 -4.08 2.11 -1.12
C VAL A 141 -2.98 3.01 -1.61
N VAL A 142 -3.16 4.32 -1.42
CA VAL A 142 -2.31 5.37 -1.96
C VAL A 142 -1.52 6.04 -0.85
N PHE A 143 -0.21 6.05 -1.00
CA PHE A 143 0.74 6.73 -0.11
C PHE A 143 1.35 7.91 -0.84
N GLY A 144 1.41 9.04 -0.14
CA GLY A 144 2.09 10.24 -0.61
C GLY A 144 3.58 10.24 -0.29
N ARG A 145 4.20 11.37 -0.61
CA ARG A 145 5.62 11.62 -0.36
C ARG A 145 5.89 11.71 1.13
N GLU A 146 7.07 11.28 1.56
CA GLU A 146 7.47 11.31 2.97
C GLU A 146 7.56 12.73 3.52
N SER A 147 7.97 13.68 2.67
CA SER A 147 8.17 15.08 3.04
C SER A 147 6.87 15.89 3.06
N THR A 148 5.96 15.66 2.10
CA THR A 148 4.79 16.54 1.88
C THR A 148 3.43 15.82 1.88
N GLY A 149 3.39 14.49 1.83
CA GLY A 149 2.16 13.72 1.68
C GLY A 149 1.63 13.72 0.24
N LEU A 150 0.30 13.62 0.10
CA LEU A 150 -0.39 13.68 -1.18
C LEU A 150 -0.77 15.14 -1.49
N THR A 151 -0.41 15.60 -2.68
CA THR A 151 -0.68 16.95 -3.20
C THR A 151 -1.55 16.88 -4.43
#